data_AF-A0A7S6SCS7-F1
#
_entry.id   AF-A0A7S6SCS7-F1
#
_cell.length_a   1.000
_cell.length_b   1.000
_cell.length_c   1.000
_cell.angle_alpha   90.00
_cell.angle_beta   90.00
_cell.angle_gamma   90.00
#
_symmetry.space_group_name_H-M   'P 1'
#
loop_
_entity.id
_entity.type
_entity.pdbx_description
1 polymer ?
#
loop_
_entity_poly.entity_id
_entity_poly.type
_entity_poly.pdbx_seq_one_letter_code
_entity_poly.pdbx_strand_id
1 'polypeptide(L)'
;MVDFYKRLGVSPTASREEIATALVRADPELRRKASSILLNEARRRGYDEAYLAMKRVARFREEVGAGSTVMWNRSVHSEWYDQESHQTSRDIPHPPGIRSGCSGGCSKGCLIWLIVLAILYLIGYYFGN
;
A
#
# COMPACT_ATOMS: atom_id res chain seq x y z
N MET A 1 5.96 10.18 0.30
CA MET A 1 5.13 11.34 -0.11
C MET A 1 4.15 11.63 1.01
N VAL A 2 3.82 12.89 1.30
CA VAL A 2 2.84 13.23 2.35
C VAL A 2 1.47 13.40 1.69
N ASP A 3 0.43 12.77 2.26
CA ASP A 3 -0.95 12.98 1.85
C ASP A 3 -1.50 14.28 2.45
N PHE A 4 -1.52 15.36 1.66
CA PHE A 4 -2.01 16.65 2.11
C PHE A 4 -3.54 16.69 2.15
N TYR A 5 -4.24 15.91 1.33
CA TYR A 5 -5.70 15.85 1.32
C TYR A 5 -6.22 15.28 2.64
N LYS A 6 -5.69 14.10 3.04
CA LYS A 6 -6.02 13.48 4.32
C LYS A 6 -5.62 14.35 5.51
N ARG A 7 -4.45 14.99 5.48
CA ARG A 7 -3.97 15.83 6.58
C ARG A 7 -4.73 17.15 6.73
N LEU A 8 -5.25 17.70 5.64
CA LEU A 8 -6.11 18.88 5.66
C LEU A 8 -7.59 18.54 5.89
N GLY A 9 -7.96 17.25 5.83
CA GLY A 9 -9.34 16.80 5.97
C GLY A 9 -10.22 17.22 4.79
N VAL A 10 -9.65 17.32 3.58
CA VAL A 10 -10.37 17.72 2.37
C VAL A 10 -10.33 16.63 1.31
N SER A 11 -11.35 16.59 0.45
CA SER A 11 -11.39 15.68 -0.68
C SER A 11 -10.27 16.00 -1.69
N PRO A 12 -9.68 15.00 -2.39
CA PRO A 12 -8.85 15.24 -3.56
C PRO A 12 -9.55 16.06 -4.65
N THR A 13 -10.88 15.95 -4.74
CA THR A 13 -11.72 16.71 -5.66
C THR A 13 -12.16 18.07 -5.13
N ALA A 14 -11.68 18.48 -3.95
CA ALA A 14 -12.09 19.74 -3.32
C ALA A 14 -11.75 20.95 -4.19
N SER A 15 -12.60 21.96 -4.13
CA SER A 15 -12.39 23.23 -4.81
C SER A 15 -11.19 23.97 -4.24
N ARG A 16 -10.71 24.98 -4.97
CA ARG A 16 -9.60 25.81 -4.51
C ARG A 16 -9.97 26.56 -3.22
N GLU A 17 -11.22 27.00 -3.11
CA GLU A 17 -11.77 27.74 -1.98
C GLU A 17 -11.86 26.86 -0.73
N GLU A 18 -12.29 25.60 -0.89
CA GLU A 18 -12.32 24.61 0.20
C GLU A 18 -10.92 24.32 0.72
N ILE A 19 -9.95 24.13 -0.17
CA ILE A 19 -8.54 23.93 0.18
C ILE A 19 -7.98 25.16 0.91
N ALA A 20 -8.24 26.36 0.39
CA ALA A 20 -7.80 27.60 1.03
C ALA A 20 -8.37 27.73 2.45
N THR A 21 -9.65 27.38 2.63
CA THR A 21 -10.31 27.40 3.94
C THR A 21 -9.71 26.38 4.91
N ALA A 22 -9.42 25.17 4.45
CA ALA A 22 -8.77 24.14 5.27
C ALA A 22 -7.35 24.55 5.69
N LEU A 23 -6.60 25.20 4.79
CA LEU A 23 -5.26 25.71 5.07
C LEU A 23 -5.23 26.74 6.21
N VAL A 24 -6.28 27.58 6.36
CA VAL A 24 -6.38 28.54 7.47
C VAL A 24 -6.40 27.85 8.83
N ARG A 25 -6.98 26.65 8.92
CA ARG A 25 -7.11 25.87 10.16
C ARG A 25 -5.92 24.94 10.41
N ALA A 26 -5.11 24.68 9.39
CA ALA A 26 -3.94 23.80 9.47
C ALA A 26 -2.82 24.40 10.34
N ASP A 27 -1.96 23.54 10.90
CA ASP A 27 -0.76 23.98 11.60
C ASP A 27 0.19 24.76 10.66
N PRO A 28 1.06 25.64 11.19
CA PRO A 28 1.89 26.52 10.36
C PRO A 28 2.81 25.77 9.39
N GLU A 29 3.31 24.59 9.77
CA GLU A 29 4.24 23.83 8.94
C GLU A 29 3.52 23.15 7.79
N LEU A 30 2.40 22.49 8.07
CA LEU A 30 1.52 21.89 7.06
C LEU A 30 0.98 22.96 6.12
N ARG A 31 0.51 24.09 6.65
CA ARG A 31 0.01 25.22 5.85
C ARG A 31 1.04 25.70 4.85
N ARG A 32 2.28 25.93 5.27
CA ARG A 32 3.37 26.40 4.41
C ARG A 32 3.70 25.40 3.30
N LYS A 33 3.80 24.11 3.63
CA LYS A 33 4.13 23.06 2.67
C LYS A 33 2.98 22.85 1.68
N ALA A 34 1.77 22.67 2.18
CA ALA A 34 0.59 22.38 1.37
C ALA A 34 0.16 23.57 0.50
N SER A 35 0.25 24.81 0.99
CA SER A 35 -0.09 25.99 0.18
C SER A 35 0.80 26.15 -1.05
N SER A 36 2.09 25.82 -0.93
CA SER A 36 3.06 25.91 -2.03
C SER A 36 2.79 24.94 -3.19
N ILE A 37 1.96 23.91 -2.95
CA ILE A 37 1.61 22.86 -3.89
C ILE A 37 0.15 22.98 -4.30
N LEU A 38 -0.79 22.94 -3.35
CA LEU A 38 -2.23 22.84 -3.62
C LEU A 38 -2.88 24.14 -4.12
N LEU A 39 -2.31 25.31 -3.80
CA LEU A 39 -2.84 26.59 -4.31
C LEU A 39 -2.27 26.98 -5.68
N ASN A 40 -1.25 26.28 -6.17
CA ASN A 40 -0.69 26.46 -7.49
C ASN A 40 -1.20 25.35 -8.41
N GLU A 41 -1.99 25.70 -9.42
CA GLU A 41 -2.67 24.71 -10.27
C GLU A 41 -1.71 23.76 -11.00
N ALA A 42 -0.58 24.27 -11.52
CA ALA A 42 0.40 23.43 -12.20
C ALA A 42 1.04 22.41 -11.26
N ARG A 43 1.37 22.82 -10.03
CA ARG A 43 1.93 21.92 -9.01
C ARG A 43 0.88 20.97 -8.45
N ARG A 44 -0.36 21.43 -8.29
CA ARG A 44 -1.49 20.60 -7.86
C ARG A 44 -1.73 19.47 -8.84
N ARG A 45 -1.75 19.73 -10.16
CA ARG A 45 -1.89 18.67 -11.18
C ARG A 45 -0.83 17.58 -11.04
N GLY A 46 0.45 17.95 -10.95
CA GLY A 46 1.52 16.97 -10.77
C GLY A 46 1.42 16.22 -9.44
N TYR A 47 0.96 16.89 -8.38
CA TYR A 47 0.68 16.26 -7.10
C TYR A 47 -0.49 15.26 -7.18
N ASP A 48 -1.55 15.59 -7.91
CA ASP A 48 -2.73 14.74 -8.10
C ASP A 48 -2.41 13.47 -8.90
N GLU A 49 -1.61 13.61 -9.95
CA GLU A 49 -1.10 12.47 -10.73
C GLU A 49 -0.28 11.52 -9.85
N ALA A 50 0.64 12.07 -9.06
CA ALA A 50 1.45 11.29 -8.12
C ALA A 50 0.58 10.64 -7.02
N TYR A 51 -0.39 11.36 -6.47
CA TYR A 51 -1.34 10.85 -5.48
C TYR A 51 -2.12 9.65 -6.04
N LEU A 52 -2.66 9.75 -7.26
CA LEU A 52 -3.37 8.67 -7.93
C LEU A 52 -2.46 7.48 -8.25
N ALA A 53 -1.22 7.73 -8.67
CA ALA A 53 -0.25 6.66 -8.91
C ALA A 53 0.03 5.86 -7.62
N MET A 54 0.22 6.56 -6.50
CA MET A 54 0.44 5.92 -5.21
C MET A 54 -0.77 5.11 -4.74
N LYS A 55 -1.99 5.62 -4.93
CA LYS A 55 -3.23 4.89 -4.68
C LYS A 55 -3.34 3.60 -5.51
N ARG A 56 -2.99 3.66 -6.80
CA ARG A 56 -2.96 2.46 -7.68
C ARG A 56 -1.93 1.44 -7.22
N VAL A 57 -0.73 1.88 -6.84
CA VAL A 57 0.31 0.99 -6.31
C VAL A 57 -0.14 0.33 -5.01
N ALA A 58 -0.75 1.10 -4.09
CA ALA A 58 -1.26 0.56 -2.84
C ALA A 58 -2.34 -0.51 -3.06
N ARG A 59 -3.29 -0.25 -3.99
CA ARG A 59 -4.33 -1.19 -4.39
C ARG A 59 -3.75 -2.46 -5.02
N PHE A 60 -2.88 -2.32 -6.01
CA PHE A 60 -2.24 -3.47 -6.66
C PHE A 60 -1.52 -4.37 -5.65
N ARG A 61 -0.83 -3.76 -4.69
CA ARG A 61 -0.14 -4.51 -3.63
C ARG A 61 -1.07 -5.28 -2.71
N GLU A 62 -2.26 -4.74 -2.45
CA GLU A 62 -3.30 -5.45 -1.72
C GLU A 62 -3.82 -6.64 -2.51
N GLU A 63 -4.07 -6.48 -3.80
CA GLU A 63 -4.53 -7.55 -4.69
C GLU A 63 -3.53 -8.71 -4.77
N VAL A 64 -2.22 -8.44 -4.77
CA VAL A 64 -1.18 -9.48 -4.81
C VAL A 64 -0.70 -9.97 -3.43
N GLY A 65 -1.34 -9.54 -2.34
CA GLY A 65 -0.99 -9.96 -0.98
C GLY A 65 0.37 -9.45 -0.48
N ALA A 66 0.93 -8.41 -1.11
CA ALA A 66 2.24 -7.82 -0.76
C ALA A 66 2.12 -6.64 0.24
N GLY A 67 1.00 -6.52 0.95
CA GLY A 67 0.72 -5.42 1.90
C GLY A 67 1.39 -5.55 3.28
N SER A 68 2.11 -6.66 3.54
CA SER A 68 2.71 -6.98 4.84
C SER A 68 4.24 -6.90 4.87
N THR A 69 4.90 -6.46 3.79
CA THR A 69 6.36 -6.38 3.77
C THR A 69 6.89 -5.24 4.66
N VAL A 70 8.06 -5.43 5.28
CA VAL A 70 8.65 -4.49 6.27
C VAL A 70 8.81 -3.07 5.71
N MET A 71 9.11 -2.92 4.42
CA MET A 71 9.24 -1.60 3.77
C MET A 71 7.91 -0.89 3.50
N TRP A 72 6.79 -1.62 3.51
CA TRP A 72 5.46 -1.11 3.14
C TRP A 72 4.40 -1.71 4.05
N ASN A 73 4.63 -1.56 5.35
CA ASN A 73 3.70 -2.01 6.36
C ASN A 73 2.43 -1.16 6.30
N ARG A 74 1.28 -1.81 6.11
CA ARG A 74 -0.05 -1.18 6.15
C ARG A 74 -0.28 -0.32 7.40
N SER A 75 0.28 -0.68 8.56
CA SER A 75 0.15 0.12 9.78
C SER A 75 0.87 1.47 9.69
N VAL A 76 1.94 1.55 8.88
CA VAL A 76 2.74 2.77 8.68
C VAL A 76 2.21 3.60 7.50
N HIS A 77 1.69 2.94 6.46
CA HIS A 77 1.25 3.59 5.22
C HIS A 77 -0.28 3.54 5.00
N SER A 78 -1.05 3.47 6.08
CA SER A 78 -2.52 3.33 6.05
C SER A 78 -3.23 4.43 5.25
N GLU A 79 -2.63 5.61 5.09
CA GLU A 79 -3.15 6.71 4.26
C GLU A 79 -3.31 6.37 2.77
N TRP A 80 -2.53 5.43 2.24
CA TRP A 80 -2.58 5.07 0.83
C TRP A 80 -3.59 3.97 0.52
N TYR A 81 -4.14 3.30 1.54
CA TYR A 81 -5.15 2.25 1.37
C TYR A 81 -6.55 2.84 1.45
N ASP A 82 -7.48 2.29 0.66
CA ASP A 82 -8.89 2.66 0.72
C ASP A 82 -9.52 1.93 1.93
N GLN A 83 -10.30 2.62 2.77
CA GLN A 83 -10.96 1.97 3.92
C GLN A 83 -12.02 0.93 3.49
N GLU A 84 -12.53 0.98 2.27
CA GLU A 84 -13.51 0.01 1.77
C GLU A 84 -12.96 -1.40 1.55
N SER A 85 -11.64 -1.56 1.40
CA SER A 85 -11.06 -2.91 1.27
C SER A 85 -11.15 -3.75 2.55
N HIS A 86 -11.61 -3.16 3.65
CA HIS A 86 -11.94 -3.87 4.89
C HIS A 86 -13.13 -4.84 4.76
N GLN A 87 -14.03 -4.66 3.79
CA GLN A 87 -15.22 -5.50 3.68
C GLN A 87 -14.93 -6.81 2.90
N THR A 88 -14.14 -6.74 1.82
CA THR A 88 -13.91 -7.89 0.93
C THR A 88 -13.05 -9.00 1.57
N SER A 89 -12.35 -8.72 2.68
CA SER A 89 -11.58 -9.74 3.40
C SER A 89 -12.39 -10.49 4.46
N ARG A 90 -13.60 -10.04 4.82
CA ARG A 90 -14.47 -10.76 5.79
C ARG A 90 -15.43 -11.75 5.13
N ASP A 91 -15.63 -11.65 3.81
CA ASP A 91 -16.53 -12.51 3.05
C ASP A 91 -15.79 -13.63 2.29
N ILE A 92 -14.56 -13.97 2.69
CA ILE A 92 -13.94 -15.21 2.23
C ILE A 92 -14.67 -16.35 2.96
N PRO A 93 -15.38 -17.26 2.26
CA PRO A 93 -16.08 -18.36 2.93
C PRO A 93 -15.07 -19.19 3.71
N HIS A 94 -15.21 -19.20 5.03
CA HIS A 94 -14.46 -20.11 5.87
C HIS A 94 -14.87 -21.55 5.52
N PRO A 95 -13.91 -22.45 5.22
CA PRO A 95 -14.22 -23.86 5.08
C PRO A 95 -14.81 -24.39 6.41
N PRO A 96 -15.79 -25.31 6.35
CA PRO A 96 -16.45 -25.81 7.55
C PRO A 96 -15.43 -26.49 8.48
N GLY A 97 -15.67 -26.28 9.78
CA GLY A 97 -14.68 -26.38 10.83
C GLY A 97 -13.96 -27.72 10.97
N ILE A 98 -12.71 -27.63 11.41
CA ILE A 98 -12.05 -28.71 12.14
C ILE A 98 -11.56 -28.13 13.47
N ARG A 99 -12.25 -28.53 14.55
CA ARG A 99 -11.77 -28.36 15.92
C ARG A 99 -10.54 -29.25 16.13
N SER A 100 -9.49 -28.61 16.64
CA SER A 100 -8.44 -29.12 17.55
C SER A 100 -8.16 -30.63 17.60
N GLY A 101 -6.94 -31.01 17.23
CA GLY A 101 -6.33 -32.26 17.69
C GLY A 101 -5.08 -32.68 16.92
N CYS A 102 -3.93 -32.64 17.60
CA CYS A 102 -2.74 -33.48 17.37
C CYS A 102 -1.71 -33.12 16.27
N SER A 103 -0.47 -32.92 16.75
CA SER A 103 0.85 -33.36 16.25
C SER A 103 1.26 -33.17 14.78
N GLY A 104 2.41 -32.50 14.59
CA GLY A 104 3.42 -32.92 13.60
C GLY A 104 3.51 -32.13 12.29
N GLY A 105 4.66 -31.46 12.12
CA GLY A 105 5.51 -31.56 10.92
C GLY A 105 5.02 -31.03 9.56
N CYS A 106 5.71 -29.98 9.09
CA CYS A 106 6.16 -29.73 7.72
C CYS A 106 5.13 -29.58 6.56
N SER A 107 5.56 -28.79 5.55
CA SER A 107 5.31 -29.03 4.10
C SER A 107 4.65 -27.91 3.27
N LYS A 108 5.05 -26.64 3.46
CA LYS A 108 4.92 -25.65 2.35
C LYS A 108 6.17 -24.80 2.11
N GLY A 109 6.97 -24.53 3.14
CA GLY A 109 8.27 -23.85 2.99
C GLY A 109 9.37 -24.69 2.33
N CYS A 110 9.26 -26.03 2.37
CA CYS A 110 10.29 -26.94 1.89
C CYS A 110 10.32 -27.06 0.34
N LEU A 111 9.16 -26.98 -0.31
CA LEU A 111 9.07 -27.17 -1.76
C LEU A 111 9.71 -26.01 -2.54
N ILE A 112 9.57 -24.78 -2.04
CA ILE A 112 10.14 -23.58 -2.66
C ILE A 112 11.66 -23.59 -2.56
N TRP A 113 12.21 -24.05 -1.41
CA TRP A 113 13.65 -24.15 -1.22
C TRP A 113 14.32 -25.19 -2.12
N LEU A 114 13.66 -26.33 -2.36
CA LEU A 114 14.16 -27.37 -3.27
C LEU A 114 14.16 -26.92 -4.74
N ILE A 115 13.16 -26.14 -5.16
CA ILE A 115 13.11 -25.59 -6.52
C ILE A 115 14.23 -24.57 -6.74
N VAL A 116 14.50 -23.70 -5.76
CA VAL A 116 15.58 -22.71 -5.86
C VAL A 116 16.96 -23.39 -5.91
N LEU A 117 17.19 -24.44 -5.12
CA LEU A 117 18.44 -25.22 -5.16
C LEU A 117 18.65 -25.95 -6.49
N ALA A 118 17.59 -26.53 -7.05
CA ALA A 118 17.66 -27.24 -8.34
C ALA A 118 18.01 -26.29 -9.50
N ILE A 119 17.46 -25.07 -9.49
CA ILE A 119 17.76 -24.05 -10.51
C ILE A 119 19.22 -23.59 -10.40
N LEU A 120 19.73 -23.35 -9.19
CA LEU A 120 21.12 -22.94 -8.99
C LEU A 120 22.12 -24.04 -9.39
N TYR A 121 21.80 -25.31 -9.13
CA TYR A 121 22.63 -26.44 -9.56
C TYR A 121 22.67 -26.58 -11.09
N LEU A 122 21.53 -26.42 -11.77
CA LEU A 122 21.46 -26.45 -13.23
C LEU A 122 22.25 -25.31 -13.89
N ILE A 123 22.20 -24.10 -13.32
CA ILE A 123 22.96 -22.95 -13.83
C ILE A 123 24.47 -23.18 -13.65
N GLY A 124 24.89 -23.71 -12.49
CA GLY A 124 26.30 -24.03 -12.23
C GLY A 124 26.84 -25.14 -13.13
N TYR A 125 26.03 -26.14 -13.46
CA TYR A 125 26.43 -27.24 -14.34
C TYR A 125 26.54 -26.81 -15.82
N TYR A 126 25.68 -25.90 -16.29
CA TYR A 126 25.68 -25.46 -17.69
C TYR A 126 26.75 -24.41 -18.03
N PHE A 127 27.24 -23.66 -17.04
CA PHE A 127 28.26 -22.61 -17.22
C PHE A 127 29.66 -23.02 -16.75
N GLY A 128 29.82 -24.23 -16.20
CA GLY A 128 31.05 -24.72 -15.59
C GLY A 128 31.83 -25.76 -16.41
N ASN A 129 31.67 -25.79 -17.73
CA ASN A 129 32.47 -26.63 -18.64
C ASN A 129 32.96 -25.80 -19.82
#